data_AF-A0ABD2X4X5-F1
#
_entry.id   AF-A0ABD2X4X5-F1
#
_cell.length_a   1.000
_cell.length_b   1.000
_cell.length_c   1.000
_cell.angle_alpha   90.00
_cell.angle_beta   90.00
_cell.angle_gamma   90.00
#
_symmetry.space_group_name_H-M   'P 1'
#
loop_
_entity.id
_entity.type
_entity.pdbx_description
1 polymer ?
#
loop_
_entity_poly.entity_id
_entity_poly.type
_entity_poly.pdbx_seq_one_letter_code
_entity_poly.pdbx_strand_id
1 'polypeptide(L)'
;MEAIALGKGLYLKPYKIGLGLCFGTKRGKKNFKITLPNRALTNYDLVKYAELLKIPHFRGVFMRDELPSSGARYRERAVVNLDDSIGPGTHWVAYRKCGKRVIYFDSFGDLQPPRDLVDYLKVPEVMYNHQRYQDFDTHW
;
A
#
# COMPACT_ATOMS: atom_id res chain seq x y z
N MET A 1 2.84 11.24 -30.12
CA MET A 1 2.68 9.87 -29.61
C MET A 1 3.41 9.83 -28.28
N GLU A 2 2.68 9.93 -27.18
CA GLU A 2 3.28 9.99 -25.84
C GLU A 2 3.69 8.60 -25.40
N ALA A 3 4.97 8.45 -25.04
CA ALA A 3 5.50 7.24 -24.47
C ALA A 3 4.93 7.09 -23.05
N ILE A 4 4.17 6.03 -22.83
CA ILE A 4 3.69 5.64 -21.50
C ILE A 4 4.94 5.23 -20.72
N ALA A 5 5.45 6.12 -19.87
CA ALA A 5 6.53 5.82 -18.95
C ALA A 5 6.04 4.76 -17.95
N LEU A 6 6.37 3.49 -18.21
CA LEU A 6 6.17 2.40 -17.27
C LEU A 6 7.08 2.66 -16.06
N GLY A 7 6.50 3.20 -14.98
CA GLY A 7 7.18 3.40 -13.71
C GLY A 7 7.81 2.10 -13.19
N LYS A 8 9.01 2.21 -12.63
CA LYS A 8 9.81 1.07 -12.13
C LYS A 8 9.35 0.63 -10.73
N GLY A 9 8.04 0.52 -10.52
CA GLY A 9 7.48 0.15 -9.22
C GLY A 9 8.00 -1.21 -8.74
N LEU A 10 8.44 -1.31 -7.49
CA LEU A 10 8.87 -2.58 -6.89
C LEU A 10 7.70 -3.57 -6.78
N TYR A 11 7.99 -4.84 -7.05
CA TYR A 11 7.00 -5.93 -7.10
C TYR A 11 6.74 -6.59 -5.74
N LEU A 12 5.47 -6.73 -5.40
CA LEU A 12 5.03 -7.57 -4.29
C LEU A 12 5.02 -9.05 -4.72
N LYS A 13 5.94 -9.87 -4.19
CA LYS A 13 5.91 -11.33 -4.39
C LYS A 13 4.53 -11.89 -4.00
N PRO A 14 3.81 -12.58 -4.90
CA PRO A 14 2.56 -13.23 -4.57
C PRO A 14 2.86 -14.31 -3.53
N TYR A 15 2.45 -14.04 -2.30
CA TYR A 15 2.61 -14.98 -1.21
C TYR A 15 1.74 -16.21 -1.49
N LYS A 16 2.36 -17.39 -1.53
CA LYS A 16 1.73 -18.67 -1.95
C LYS A 16 0.54 -19.10 -1.08
N ILE A 17 0.39 -18.54 0.12
CA ILE A 17 -0.71 -18.83 1.03
C ILE A 17 -1.09 -17.54 1.71
N GLY A 18 -1.89 -16.66 1.08
CA GLY A 18 -2.42 -15.48 1.76
C GLY A 18 -3.00 -15.87 3.12
N LEU A 19 -2.27 -15.58 4.21
CA LEU A 19 -2.75 -15.76 5.56
C LEU A 19 -3.78 -14.65 5.71
N GLY A 20 -5.00 -15.01 5.31
CA GLY A 20 -6.15 -14.14 5.34
C GLY A 20 -6.19 -13.53 6.72
N LEU A 21 -6.21 -12.19 6.74
CA LEU A 21 -6.60 -11.41 7.89
C LEU A 21 -7.79 -12.10 8.55
N CYS A 22 -7.58 -12.69 9.73
CA CYS A 22 -8.66 -13.13 10.61
C CYS A 22 -9.38 -11.88 11.11
N PHE A 23 -10.17 -11.25 10.24
CA PHE A 23 -11.19 -10.32 10.66
C PHE A 23 -12.29 -11.15 11.29
N GLY A 24 -12.39 -11.09 12.62
CA GLY A 24 -13.57 -11.53 13.34
C GLY A 24 -14.77 -10.67 12.94
N THR A 25 -15.35 -10.92 11.78
CA THR A 25 -16.72 -10.56 11.41
C THR A 25 -17.20 -11.56 10.36
N LYS A 26 -18.36 -12.17 10.62
CA LYS A 26 -19.01 -13.15 9.74
C LYS A 26 -19.35 -12.49 8.38
N ARG A 27 -18.44 -12.53 7.41
CA ARG A 27 -18.71 -12.19 6.01
C ARG A 27 -18.19 -13.32 5.14
N GLY A 28 -19.11 -13.97 4.41
CA GLY A 28 -18.83 -15.15 3.59
C GLY A 28 -17.60 -14.95 2.70
N LYS A 29 -16.67 -15.91 2.78
CA LYS A 29 -15.47 -15.95 1.94
C LYS A 29 -15.89 -16.12 0.48
N LYS A 30 -15.98 -15.02 -0.28
CA LYS A 30 -16.03 -15.10 -1.75
C LYS A 30 -14.61 -15.34 -2.24
N ASN A 31 -14.38 -16.49 -2.87
CA ASN A 31 -13.10 -16.83 -3.48
C ASN A 31 -12.92 -16.02 -4.77
N PHE A 32 -12.34 -14.82 -4.67
CA PHE A 32 -11.88 -14.09 -5.85
C PHE A 32 -10.57 -14.73 -6.32
N LYS A 33 -10.57 -15.42 -7.46
CA LYS A 33 -9.34 -15.85 -8.12
C LYS A 33 -8.71 -14.63 -8.78
N ILE A 34 -7.91 -13.89 -8.02
CA ILE A 34 -7.18 -12.72 -8.51
C ILE A 34 -5.84 -13.20 -9.07
N THR A 35 -5.61 -12.92 -10.36
CA THR A 35 -4.31 -13.11 -10.99
C THR A 35 -3.60 -11.76 -11.08
N LEU A 36 -2.37 -11.68 -10.56
CA LEU A 36 -1.51 -10.52 -10.69
C LEU A 36 -0.76 -10.56 -12.04
N PRO A 37 -0.48 -9.41 -12.67
CA PRO A 37 0.35 -9.37 -13.87
C PRO A 37 1.79 -9.79 -13.55
N ASN A 38 2.49 -10.35 -14.54
CA ASN A 38 3.91 -10.68 -14.44
C ASN A 38 4.79 -9.44 -14.73
N ARG A 39 4.55 -8.36 -13.98
CA ARG A 39 5.32 -7.11 -13.98
C ARG A 39 5.07 -6.36 -12.67
N ALA A 40 5.87 -5.32 -12.42
CA ALA A 40 5.59 -4.29 -11.43
C ALA A 40 4.12 -3.81 -11.46
N LEU A 41 3.50 -3.66 -10.29
CA LEU A 41 2.15 -3.10 -10.20
C LEU A 41 2.19 -1.57 -10.35
N THR A 42 1.31 -1.04 -11.20
CA THR A 42 1.09 0.40 -11.30
C THR A 42 0.06 0.87 -10.27
N ASN A 43 -0.07 2.18 -10.11
CA ASN A 43 -1.18 2.79 -9.38
C ASN A 43 -2.55 2.31 -9.89
N TYR A 44 -2.74 2.18 -11.20
CA TYR A 44 -3.99 1.68 -11.79
C TYR A 44 -4.28 0.24 -11.37
N ASP A 45 -3.26 -0.64 -11.34
CA ASP A 45 -3.43 -2.02 -10.89
C ASP A 45 -3.83 -2.05 -9.41
N LEU A 46 -3.18 -1.23 -8.57
CA LEU A 46 -3.47 -1.17 -7.14
C LEU A 46 -4.89 -0.66 -6.85
N VAL A 47 -5.34 0.39 -7.55
CA VAL A 47 -6.72 0.88 -7.44
C VAL A 47 -7.72 -0.23 -7.83
N LYS A 48 -7.49 -0.86 -8.98
CA LYS A 48 -8.31 -1.98 -9.47
C LYS A 48 -8.41 -3.11 -8.44
N TYR A 49 -7.29 -3.54 -7.84
CA TYR A 49 -7.31 -4.62 -6.86
C TYR A 49 -7.96 -4.20 -5.54
N ALA A 50 -7.79 -2.96 -5.09
CA ALA A 50 -8.47 -2.46 -3.90
C ALA A 50 -10.01 -2.47 -4.06
N GLU A 51 -10.50 -2.11 -5.25
CA GLU A 51 -11.93 -2.18 -5.61
C GLU A 51 -12.44 -3.63 -5.66
N LEU A 52 -11.70 -4.52 -6.34
CA LEU A 52 -12.05 -5.95 -6.42
C LEU A 52 -12.09 -6.62 -5.04
N LEU A 53 -11.14 -6.29 -4.18
CA LEU A 53 -11.06 -6.75 -2.78
C LEU A 53 -12.06 -6.04 -1.86
N LYS A 54 -12.75 -5.00 -2.37
CA LYS A 54 -13.74 -4.19 -1.65
C LYS A 54 -13.18 -3.65 -0.34
N ILE A 55 -11.95 -3.13 -0.36
CA ILE A 55 -11.30 -2.61 0.84
C ILE A 55 -12.13 -1.44 1.40
N PRO A 56 -12.73 -1.57 2.61
CA PRO A 56 -13.53 -0.47 3.17
C PRO A 56 -12.69 0.79 3.39
N HIS A 57 -13.26 1.98 3.18
CA HIS A 57 -12.54 3.24 3.42
C HIS A 57 -11.19 3.34 2.69
N PHE A 58 -11.03 2.66 1.55
CA PHE A 58 -9.87 2.86 0.71
C PHE A 58 -9.89 4.29 0.17
N ARG A 59 -8.84 5.05 0.51
CA ARG A 59 -8.73 6.47 0.23
C ARG A 59 -8.15 6.71 -1.16
N GLY A 60 -7.20 5.88 -1.57
CA GLY A 60 -6.53 5.97 -2.85
C GLY A 60 -5.12 5.40 -2.82
N VAL A 61 -4.44 5.60 -3.94
CA VAL A 61 -3.02 5.37 -4.14
C VAL A 61 -2.38 6.73 -4.37
N PHE A 62 -1.35 7.08 -3.63
CA PHE A 62 -0.73 8.40 -3.66
C PHE A 62 0.78 8.29 -3.86
N MET A 63 1.37 9.31 -4.49
CA MET A 63 2.79 9.59 -4.36
C MET A 63 3.05 10.26 -3.01
N ARG A 64 4.29 10.25 -2.52
CA ARG A 64 4.65 10.74 -1.18
C ARG A 64 4.26 12.21 -0.97
N ASP A 65 4.53 13.03 -1.98
CA ASP A 65 4.28 14.48 -2.06
C ASP A 65 2.85 14.85 -2.48
N GLU A 66 2.04 13.87 -2.89
CA GLU A 66 0.65 14.07 -3.33
C GLU A 66 -0.39 13.61 -2.31
N LEU A 67 0.04 13.39 -1.06
CA LEU A 67 -0.90 13.11 0.02
C LEU A 67 -1.89 14.28 0.19
N PRO A 68 -3.19 14.02 0.46
CA PRO A 68 -4.19 15.08 0.55
C PRO A 68 -3.84 16.15 1.59
N SER A 69 -3.74 17.42 1.21
CA SER A 69 -3.42 18.53 2.13
C SER A 69 -4.41 18.69 3.31
N SER A 70 -5.63 18.17 3.16
CA SER A 70 -6.64 18.07 4.24
C SER A 70 -6.27 17.10 5.37
N GLY A 71 -5.18 16.32 5.21
CA GLY A 71 -4.70 15.35 6.17
C GLY A 71 -5.46 14.01 6.13
N ALA A 72 -5.02 13.11 7.00
CA ALA A 72 -5.55 11.75 7.12
C ALA A 72 -6.96 11.72 7.75
N ARG A 73 -7.93 11.08 7.09
CA ARG A 73 -9.29 10.89 7.62
C ARG A 73 -9.32 10.05 8.91
N TYR A 74 -10.43 10.11 9.66
CA TYR A 74 -10.60 9.29 10.88
C TYR A 74 -10.50 7.78 10.62
N ARG A 75 -11.05 7.33 9.48
CA ARG A 75 -10.90 5.96 8.96
C ARG A 75 -10.48 6.05 7.51
N GLU A 76 -9.28 5.56 7.22
CA GLU A 76 -8.78 5.47 5.86
C GLU A 76 -7.73 4.39 5.73
N ARG A 77 -7.56 3.92 4.49
CA ARG A 77 -6.52 2.99 4.07
C ARG A 77 -5.98 3.51 2.76
N ALA A 78 -4.67 3.58 2.62
CA ALA A 78 -4.07 4.00 1.37
C ALA A 78 -2.82 3.19 1.09
N VAL A 79 -2.44 3.19 -0.18
CA VAL A 79 -1.12 2.77 -0.63
C VAL A 79 -0.37 4.04 -1.02
N VAL A 80 0.89 4.15 -0.65
CA VAL A 80 1.72 5.32 -0.85
C VAL A 80 3.00 4.88 -1.55
N ASN A 81 3.41 5.58 -2.61
CA ASN A 81 4.75 5.43 -3.15
C ASN A 81 5.71 6.25 -2.29
N LEU A 82 6.88 5.72 -1.95
CA LEU A 82 7.91 6.48 -1.22
C LEU A 82 8.72 7.43 -2.11
N ASP A 83 8.48 7.40 -3.42
CA ASP A 83 8.98 8.37 -4.38
C ASP A 83 8.04 9.58 -4.52
N ASP A 84 8.57 10.67 -5.09
CA ASP A 84 7.80 11.87 -5.40
C ASP A 84 7.09 11.74 -6.75
N SER A 85 6.08 12.56 -6.99
CA SER A 85 5.22 12.55 -8.19
C SER A 85 5.95 12.73 -9.51
N ILE A 86 7.09 13.43 -9.49
CA ILE A 86 7.98 13.60 -10.65
C ILE A 86 8.86 12.38 -10.91
N GLY A 87 8.97 11.48 -9.94
CA GLY A 87 9.80 10.29 -9.98
C GLY A 87 9.10 9.10 -10.66
N PRO A 88 9.86 8.09 -11.08
CA PRO A 88 9.32 6.89 -11.72
C PRO A 88 8.59 5.95 -10.76
N GLY A 89 8.60 6.23 -9.45
CA GLY A 89 8.11 5.34 -8.41
C GLY A 89 9.20 4.37 -7.97
N THR A 90 9.44 4.31 -6.66
CA THR A 90 10.47 3.45 -6.07
C THR A 90 9.82 2.29 -5.32
N HIS A 91 9.01 2.58 -4.30
CA HIS A 91 8.54 1.57 -3.37
C HIS A 91 7.10 1.82 -2.92
N TRP A 92 6.26 0.80 -2.94
CA TRP A 92 4.87 0.88 -2.48
C TRP A 92 4.76 0.38 -1.04
N VAL A 93 4.19 1.23 -0.18
CA VAL A 93 3.88 0.91 1.22
C VAL A 93 2.40 1.14 1.47
N ALA A 94 1.85 0.54 2.51
CA ALA A 94 0.44 0.69 2.85
C ALA A 94 0.26 1.16 4.28
N TYR A 95 -0.81 1.89 4.56
CA TYR A 95 -1.23 2.13 5.93
C TYR A 95 -2.74 1.97 6.10
N ARG A 96 -3.13 1.66 7.33
CA ARG A 96 -4.51 1.65 7.81
C ARG A 96 -4.61 2.53 9.04
N LYS A 97 -5.46 3.54 8.98
CA LYS A 97 -5.81 4.42 10.09
C LYS A 97 -7.22 4.16 10.60
N CYS A 98 -7.35 4.09 11.93
CA CYS A 98 -8.62 4.00 12.66
C CYS A 98 -8.51 4.85 13.93
N GLY A 99 -8.90 6.12 13.85
CA GLY A 99 -8.72 7.10 14.92
C GLY A 99 -7.23 7.37 15.17
N LYS A 100 -6.78 7.16 16.41
CA LYS A 100 -5.37 7.28 16.82
C LYS A 100 -4.53 6.04 16.51
N ARG A 101 -5.16 4.94 16.08
CA ARG A 101 -4.45 3.68 15.77
C ARG A 101 -4.08 3.67 14.29
N VAL A 102 -2.79 3.64 14.01
CA VAL A 102 -2.27 3.46 12.65
C VAL A 102 -1.39 2.22 12.60
N ILE A 103 -1.60 1.42 11.56
CA ILE A 103 -0.73 0.32 11.18
C ILE A 103 -0.14 0.67 9.82
N TYR A 104 1.18 0.77 9.76
CA TYR A 104 1.99 0.87 8.57
C TYR A 104 2.47 -0.53 8.16
N PHE A 105 2.56 -0.76 6.86
CA PHE A 105 3.03 -2.00 6.28
C PHE A 105 4.03 -1.70 5.17
N ASP A 106 5.22 -2.26 5.32
CA ASP A 106 6.28 -2.27 4.33
C ASP A 106 6.70 -3.72 4.08
N SER A 107 6.68 -4.17 2.83
CA SER A 107 7.08 -5.53 2.46
C SER A 107 8.53 -5.85 2.78
N PHE A 108 9.42 -4.86 2.91
CA PHE A 108 10.82 -5.09 3.34
C PHE A 108 10.95 -5.37 4.84
N GLY A 109 9.96 -4.98 5.64
CA GLY A 109 9.88 -5.22 7.07
C GLY A 109 10.97 -4.51 7.87
N ASP A 110 10.68 -4.33 9.17
CA ASP A 110 11.60 -3.71 10.14
C ASP A 110 12.06 -2.29 9.75
N LEU A 111 11.20 -1.58 9.00
CA LEU A 111 11.39 -0.20 8.59
C LEU A 111 10.27 0.65 9.16
N GLN A 112 10.65 1.73 9.84
CA GLN A 112 9.71 2.74 10.32
C GLN A 112 9.21 3.58 9.13
N PRO A 113 7.96 4.07 9.19
CA PRO A 113 7.43 4.96 8.16
C PRO A 113 8.27 6.25 8.05
N PRO A 114 8.40 6.83 6.85
CA PRO A 114 9.01 8.14 6.66
C PRO A 114 8.34 9.23 7.51
N ARG A 115 9.13 10.22 7.92
CA ARG A 115 8.71 11.26 8.87
C ARG A 115 7.53 12.09 8.37
N ASP A 116 7.54 12.46 7.10
CA ASP A 116 6.46 13.18 6.42
C ASP A 116 5.14 12.40 6.42
N LEU A 117 5.19 11.07 6.25
CA LEU A 117 4.02 10.21 6.37
C LEU A 117 3.49 10.18 7.82
N VAL A 118 4.39 10.14 8.82
CA VAL A 118 3.99 10.23 10.24
C VAL A 118 3.33 11.58 10.53
N ASP A 119 3.90 12.67 10.02
CA ASP A 119 3.38 14.03 10.17
C ASP A 119 1.99 14.18 9.51
N TYR A 120 1.79 13.58 8.33
CA TYR A 120 0.50 13.51 7.66
C TYR A 120 -0.58 12.79 8.48
N LEU A 121 -0.21 11.69 9.14
CA LEU A 121 -1.12 10.84 9.92
C LEU A 121 -1.57 11.49 11.23
N LYS A 122 -0.76 12.38 11.81
CA LYS A 122 -1.05 13.14 13.05
C LYS A 122 -1.47 12.24 14.22
N VAL A 123 -0.69 11.18 14.47
CA VAL A 123 -0.89 10.24 15.58
C VAL A 123 0.37 10.16 16.45
N PRO A 124 0.23 9.83 17.76
CA PRO A 124 1.40 9.76 18.65
C PRO A 124 2.35 8.61 18.31
N GLU A 125 1.84 7.52 17.72
CA GLU A 125 2.62 6.33 17.39
C GLU A 125 2.02 5.64 16.16
N VAL A 126 2.91 5.09 15.33
CA VAL A 126 2.56 4.26 14.18
C VAL A 126 3.16 2.87 14.37
N MET A 127 2.30 1.85 14.44
CA MET A 127 2.75 0.46 14.47
C MET A 127 3.23 0.04 13.08
N TYR A 128 4.28 -0.75 12.99
CA TYR A 128 4.80 -1.27 11.71
C TYR A 128 5.14 -2.76 11.82
N ASN A 129 5.26 -3.44 10.68
CA ASN A 129 5.66 -4.85 10.66
C ASN A 129 7.19 -4.99 10.72
N HIS A 130 7.67 -5.93 11.54
CA HIS A 130 9.08 -6.31 11.59
C HIS A 130 9.43 -7.42 10.59
N GLN A 131 8.45 -8.25 10.22
CA GLN A 131 8.68 -9.36 9.30
C GLN A 131 8.86 -8.85 7.87
N ARG A 132 9.91 -9.33 7.21
CA ARG A 132 10.19 -9.15 5.78
C ARG A 132 9.40 -10.14 4.93
N TYR A 133 8.83 -9.65 3.84
CA TYR A 133 8.07 -10.41 2.84
C TYR A 133 8.60 -10.26 1.41
N GLN A 134 9.47 -9.28 1.17
CA GLN A 134 10.12 -9.02 -0.12
C GLN A 134 11.62 -8.82 0.08
N ASP A 135 12.42 -9.24 -0.90
CA ASP A 135 13.86 -9.01 -0.91
C ASP A 135 14.18 -7.71 -1.65
N PHE A 136 15.26 -7.03 -1.28
CA PHE A 136 15.78 -5.89 -2.04
C PHE A 136 16.17 -6.33 -3.46
N ASP A 137 16.12 -5.39 -4.42
CA ASP A 137 16.56 -5.59 -5.80
C ASP A 137 15.91 -6.77 -6.54
N THR A 138 14.69 -7.16 -6.13
CA THR A 138 13.87 -8.07 -6.93
C THR A 138 13.39 -7.35 -8.20
N HIS A 139 14.20 -7.46 -9.25
CA HIS A 139 13.88 -7.03 -10.61
C HIS A 139 13.16 -8.14 -11.39
N TRP A 140 12.42 -7.75 -12.43
CA TRP A 140 11.74 -8.63 -13.40
C TRP A 140 12.41 -8.46 -14.75
#